data_AF-A0A2T0I3L9-F1
#
_entry.id   AF-A0A2T0I3L9-F1
#
_cell.length_a   1.000
_cell.length_b   1.000
_cell.length_c   1.000
_cell.angle_alpha   90.00
_cell.angle_beta   90.00
_cell.angle_gamma   90.00
#
_symmetry.space_group_name_H-M   'P 1'
#
loop_
_entity.id
_entity.type
_entity.pdbx_description
1 polymer ?
#
loop_
_entity_poly.entity_id
_entity_poly.type
_entity_poly.pdbx_seq_one_letter_code
_entity_poly.pdbx_strand_id
1 'polypeptide(L)'
;MLARVLQGNSDAIAFCETLFAISQILDDIVDGDKPLTTNDVYQAFWLALIELPINPFYRHFEHFVRPLMAGALQDWRDSVTLERDGDHHGRSLAFVLRDQLTGLVVQCAYLIGGSAWMAEVSAGIRRFFHDETFSAYNQELIKGVAR
;
A
#
# COMPACT_ATOMS: atom_id res chain seq x y z
N MET A 1 4.31 6.39 -13.43
CA MET A 1 4.32 7.26 -12.24
C MET A 1 5.54 7.00 -11.36
N LEU A 2 5.72 5.78 -10.84
CA LEU A 2 6.85 5.40 -9.97
C LEU A 2 8.22 5.82 -10.52
N ALA A 3 8.51 5.52 -11.80
CA ALA A 3 9.76 5.93 -12.44
C ALA A 3 10.08 7.42 -12.34
N ARG A 4 9.07 8.29 -12.42
CA ARG A 4 9.25 9.74 -12.26
C ARG A 4 9.54 10.10 -10.81
N VAL A 5 8.67 9.69 -9.89
CA VAL A 5 8.74 10.13 -8.49
C VAL A 5 9.91 9.51 -7.73
N LEU A 6 10.43 8.39 -8.20
CA LEU A 6 11.63 7.72 -7.69
C LEU A 6 12.88 8.03 -8.54
N GLN A 7 12.83 9.07 -9.39
CA GLN A 7 13.95 9.58 -10.19
C GLN A 7 14.69 8.49 -11.01
N GLY A 8 13.96 7.50 -11.52
CA GLY A 8 14.52 6.39 -12.30
C GLY A 8 15.34 5.38 -11.48
N ASN A 9 15.33 5.45 -10.15
CA ASN A 9 16.01 4.46 -9.31
C ASN A 9 15.32 3.09 -9.43
N SER A 10 15.94 2.18 -10.17
CA SER A 10 15.36 0.86 -10.47
C SER A 10 15.11 0.02 -9.23
N ASP A 11 16.00 0.08 -8.24
CA ASP A 11 15.89 -0.74 -7.03
C ASP A 11 14.72 -0.28 -6.15
N ALA A 12 14.52 1.03 -6.03
CA ALA A 12 13.38 1.61 -5.31
C ALA A 12 12.05 1.34 -6.01
N ILE A 13 12.04 1.39 -7.35
CA ILE A 13 10.86 1.04 -8.15
C ILE A 13 10.51 -0.42 -7.93
N ALA A 14 11.48 -1.33 -8.09
CA ALA A 14 11.29 -2.76 -7.87
C ALA A 14 10.84 -3.06 -6.42
N PHE A 15 11.35 -2.32 -5.43
CA PHE A 15 10.90 -2.40 -4.05
C PHE A 15 9.41 -2.05 -3.91
N CYS A 16 8.99 -0.90 -4.45
CA CYS A 16 7.59 -0.45 -4.38
C CYS A 16 6.65 -1.40 -5.13
N GLU A 17 7.04 -1.88 -6.31
CA GLU A 17 6.27 -2.84 -7.10
C GLU A 17 6.14 -4.20 -6.40
N THR A 18 7.21 -4.68 -5.78
CA THR A 18 7.19 -5.92 -4.97
C THR A 18 6.22 -5.80 -3.81
N LEU A 19 6.26 -4.68 -3.07
CA LEU A 19 5.32 -4.44 -1.98
C LEU A 19 3.88 -4.32 -2.46
N PHE A 20 3.65 -3.64 -3.58
CA PHE A 20 2.32 -3.56 -4.18
C PHE A 20 1.79 -4.96 -4.52
N ALA A 21 2.60 -5.79 -5.19
CA ALA A 21 2.21 -7.16 -5.52
C ALA A 21 1.86 -8.01 -4.28
N ILE A 22 2.65 -7.90 -3.20
CA ILE A 22 2.35 -8.58 -1.92
C ILE A 22 1.03 -8.06 -1.33
N SER A 23 0.80 -6.74 -1.35
CA SER A 23 -0.41 -6.13 -0.79
C SER A 23 -1.68 -6.57 -1.52
N GLN A 24 -1.65 -6.69 -2.85
CA GLN A 24 -2.81 -7.14 -3.63
C GLN A 24 -3.21 -8.56 -3.27
N ILE A 25 -2.24 -9.46 -3.06
CA ILE A 25 -2.54 -10.83 -2.62
C ILE A 25 -3.06 -10.85 -1.18
N LEU A 26 -2.56 -9.98 -0.30
CA LEU A 26 -3.11 -9.84 1.05
C LEU A 26 -4.57 -9.39 1.03
N ASP A 27 -4.90 -8.37 0.22
CA ASP A 27 -6.27 -7.89 0.03
C ASP A 27 -7.18 -9.03 -0.46
N ASP A 28 -6.79 -9.70 -1.55
CA ASP A 28 -7.57 -10.79 -2.14
C ASP A 28 -7.80 -11.96 -1.15
N ILE A 29 -6.82 -12.26 -0.28
CA ILE A 29 -6.96 -13.27 0.78
C ILE A 29 -7.98 -12.85 1.84
N VAL A 30 -7.95 -11.57 2.26
CA VAL A 30 -8.76 -11.10 3.40
C VAL A 30 -10.18 -10.71 3.00
N ASP A 31 -10.36 -10.22 1.79
CA ASP A 31 -11.68 -9.91 1.21
C ASP A 31 -12.37 -11.19 0.72
N GLY A 32 -11.60 -12.16 0.21
CA GLY A 32 -12.11 -13.46 -0.22
C GLY A 32 -13.08 -13.38 -1.40
N ASP A 33 -13.09 -12.25 -2.12
CA ASP A 33 -14.01 -11.94 -3.21
C ASP A 33 -13.44 -12.29 -4.59
N LYS A 34 -12.14 -12.59 -4.68
CA LYS A 34 -11.45 -13.04 -5.89
C LYS A 34 -10.89 -14.45 -5.75
N PRO A 35 -10.95 -15.27 -6.82
CA PRO A 35 -10.34 -16.59 -6.82
C PRO A 35 -8.81 -16.47 -6.84
N LEU A 36 -8.14 -17.08 -5.87
CA LEU A 36 -6.69 -17.21 -5.81
C LEU A 36 -6.26 -18.64 -6.10
N THR A 37 -5.18 -18.81 -6.85
CA THR A 37 -4.52 -20.11 -6.99
C THR A 37 -3.51 -20.31 -5.87
N THR A 38 -3.17 -21.57 -5.58
CA THR A 38 -2.06 -21.90 -4.66
C THR A 38 -0.75 -21.25 -5.10
N ASN A 39 -0.53 -21.10 -6.41
CA ASN A 39 0.69 -20.50 -6.94
C ASN A 39 0.78 -19.00 -6.64
N ASP A 40 -0.34 -18.28 -6.64
CA ASP A 40 -0.37 -16.85 -6.29
C ASP A 40 0.07 -16.63 -4.84
N VAL A 41 -0.42 -17.50 -3.93
CA VAL A 41 -0.01 -17.49 -2.53
C VAL A 41 1.47 -17.81 -2.39
N TYR A 42 1.96 -18.87 -3.05
CA TYR A 42 3.40 -19.21 -3.02
C TYR A 42 4.28 -18.07 -3.52
N GLN A 43 3.86 -17.39 -4.60
CA GLN A 43 4.60 -16.27 -5.14
C GLN A 43 4.61 -15.08 -4.18
N ALA A 44 3.50 -14.73 -3.54
CA ALA A 44 3.46 -13.64 -2.56
C ALA A 44 4.40 -13.90 -1.38
N PHE A 45 4.43 -15.14 -0.87
CA PHE A 45 5.37 -15.54 0.19
C PHE A 45 6.83 -15.51 -0.29
N TRP A 46 7.11 -15.93 -1.53
CA TRP A 46 8.45 -15.82 -2.11
C TRP A 46 8.90 -14.36 -2.23
N LEU A 47 8.03 -13.48 -2.74
CA LEU A 47 8.30 -12.06 -2.81
C LEU A 47 8.59 -11.47 -1.43
N ALA A 48 7.78 -11.79 -0.42
CA ALA A 48 7.91 -11.23 0.92
C ALA A 48 9.15 -11.73 1.68
N LEU A 49 9.47 -13.02 1.55
CA LEU A 49 10.53 -13.66 2.33
C LEU A 49 11.89 -13.67 1.63
N ILE A 50 11.91 -13.64 0.30
CA ILE A 50 13.13 -13.83 -0.49
C ILE A 50 13.45 -12.59 -1.32
N GLU A 51 12.57 -12.14 -2.22
CA GLU A 51 12.90 -11.04 -3.16
C GLU A 51 12.97 -9.68 -2.46
N LEU A 52 12.04 -9.39 -1.56
CA LEU A 52 11.97 -8.12 -0.85
C LEU A 52 13.21 -7.90 0.04
N PRO A 53 13.67 -8.87 0.87
CA PRO A 53 14.84 -8.68 1.71
C PRO A 53 16.18 -8.59 0.96
N ILE A 54 16.26 -9.09 -0.28
CA ILE A 54 17.49 -8.99 -1.09
C ILE A 54 17.55 -7.74 -1.96
N ASN A 55 16.44 -7.00 -2.11
CA ASN A 55 16.38 -5.77 -2.89
C ASN A 55 17.42 -4.74 -2.36
N PRO A 56 18.31 -4.18 -3.20
CA PRO A 56 19.36 -3.29 -2.74
C PRO A 56 18.86 -2.02 -2.02
N PHE A 57 17.78 -1.42 -2.51
CA PHE A 57 17.16 -0.25 -1.87
C PHE A 57 16.61 -0.59 -0.49
N TYR A 58 15.89 -1.72 -0.38
CA TYR A 58 15.40 -2.22 0.91
C TYR A 58 16.55 -2.45 1.88
N ARG A 59 17.60 -3.18 1.48
CA ARG A 59 18.75 -3.47 2.36
C ARG A 59 19.47 -2.22 2.83
N HIS A 60 19.60 -1.23 1.96
CA HIS A 60 20.25 0.03 2.32
C HIS A 60 19.42 0.85 3.32
N PHE A 61 18.11 0.93 3.10
CA PHE A 61 17.19 1.74 3.91
C PHE A 61 16.35 0.93 4.90
N GLU A 62 16.74 -0.31 5.20
CA GLU A 62 15.94 -1.28 5.96
C GLU A 62 15.47 -0.71 7.30
N HIS A 63 16.41 -0.11 8.04
CA HIS A 63 16.19 0.52 9.33
C HIS A 63 15.15 1.67 9.29
N PHE A 64 14.93 2.26 8.11
CA PHE A 64 13.96 3.32 7.88
C PHE A 64 12.63 2.77 7.34
N VAL A 65 12.66 1.90 6.32
CA VAL A 65 11.45 1.45 5.63
C VAL A 65 10.74 0.30 6.36
N ARG A 66 11.45 -0.59 7.06
CA ARG A 66 10.86 -1.74 7.75
C ARG A 66 9.86 -1.31 8.84
N PRO A 67 10.15 -0.32 9.71
CA PRO A 67 9.15 0.19 10.66
C PRO A 67 7.93 0.82 9.98
N LEU A 68 8.12 1.53 8.86
CA LEU A 68 7.02 2.14 8.11
C LEU A 68 6.12 1.09 7.46
N MET A 69 6.70 0.00 6.94
CA MET A 69 5.95 -1.14 6.43
C MET A 69 5.12 -1.81 7.54
N ALA A 70 5.69 -1.97 8.74
CA ALA A 70 4.95 -2.52 9.87
C ALA A 70 3.77 -1.62 10.28
N GLY A 71 3.97 -0.29 10.28
CA GLY A 71 2.90 0.70 10.48
C GLY A 71 1.81 0.61 9.42
N ALA A 72 2.18 0.61 8.14
CA ALA A 72 1.23 0.49 7.04
C ALA A 72 0.40 -0.80 7.10
N LEU A 73 1.00 -1.93 7.45
CA LEU A 73 0.27 -3.19 7.65
C LEU A 73 -0.69 -3.10 8.84
N GLN A 74 -0.29 -2.48 9.95
CA GLN A 74 -1.17 -2.31 11.10
C GLN A 74 -2.34 -1.38 10.77
N ASP A 75 -2.09 -0.23 10.13
CA ASP A 75 -3.12 0.71 9.71
C ASP A 75 -4.13 0.04 8.75
N TRP A 76 -3.63 -0.79 7.83
CA TRP A 76 -4.50 -1.56 6.94
C TRP A 76 -5.39 -2.55 7.72
N ARG A 77 -4.85 -3.29 8.70
CA ARG A 77 -5.64 -4.21 9.55
C ARG A 77 -6.71 -3.47 10.35
N ASP A 78 -6.37 -2.29 10.86
CA ASP A 78 -7.32 -1.44 11.59
C ASP A 78 -8.41 -0.94 10.64
N SER A 79 -8.06 -0.57 9.40
CA SER A 79 -9.02 -0.16 8.37
C SER A 79 -10.06 -1.26 8.06
N VAL A 80 -9.63 -2.52 7.94
CA VAL A 80 -10.51 -3.66 7.71
C VAL A 80 -11.45 -3.88 8.89
N THR A 81 -10.95 -3.71 10.11
CA THR A 81 -11.76 -3.84 11.33
C THR A 81 -12.83 -2.75 11.39
N LEU A 82 -12.42 -1.49 11.22
CA LEU A 82 -13.31 -0.32 11.26
C LEU A 82 -14.37 -0.33 10.14
N GLU A 83 -14.01 -0.83 8.96
CA GLU A 83 -14.96 -1.02 7.86
C GLU A 83 -16.05 -2.04 8.22
N ARG A 84 -15.65 -3.17 8.83
CA ARG A 84 -16.54 -4.26 9.22
C ARG A 84 -17.44 -3.90 10.40
N ASP A 85 -16.96 -3.07 11.33
CA ASP A 85 -17.78 -2.52 12.43
C ASP A 85 -18.92 -1.64 11.91
N GLY A 86 -18.72 -1.02 10.74
CA GLY A 86 -19.79 -0.54 9.89
C GLY A 86 -20.43 0.80 10.28
N ASP A 87 -19.95 1.47 11.33
CA ASP A 87 -20.40 2.80 11.70
C ASP A 87 -19.83 3.89 10.77
N HIS A 88 -20.52 5.04 10.68
CA HIS A 88 -20.13 6.12 9.76
C HIS A 88 -18.74 6.68 10.05
N HIS A 89 -18.37 6.80 11.32
CA HIS A 89 -17.05 7.32 11.70
C HIS A 89 -15.97 6.29 11.38
N GLY A 90 -16.19 5.02 11.71
CA GLY A 90 -15.30 3.90 11.38
C GLY A 90 -14.99 3.84 9.88
N ARG A 91 -16.00 3.93 9.00
CA ARG A 91 -15.80 3.97 7.55
C ARG A 91 -14.97 5.16 7.08
N SER A 92 -15.14 6.32 7.73
CA SER A 92 -14.35 7.52 7.42
C SER A 92 -12.87 7.33 7.76
N LEU A 93 -12.59 6.68 8.89
CA LEU A 93 -11.22 6.34 9.31
C LEU A 93 -10.62 5.25 8.42
N ALA A 94 -11.38 4.19 8.12
CA ALA A 94 -10.96 3.10 7.26
C ALA A 94 -10.50 3.61 5.88
N PHE A 95 -11.27 4.52 5.28
CA PHE A 95 -10.91 5.17 4.02
C PHE A 95 -9.53 5.86 4.06
N VAL A 96 -9.23 6.59 5.14
CA VAL A 96 -7.94 7.28 5.29
C VAL A 96 -6.79 6.30 5.56
N LEU A 97 -7.04 5.26 6.36
CA LEU A 97 -6.03 4.27 6.73
C LEU A 97 -5.64 3.35 5.57
N ARG A 98 -6.52 3.14 4.58
CA ARG A 98 -6.19 2.36 3.38
C ARG A 98 -5.13 2.99 2.48
N ASP A 99 -4.93 4.32 2.54
CA ASP A 99 -3.89 5.02 1.75
C ASP A 99 -2.45 4.86 2.32
N GLN A 100 -2.25 4.10 3.39
CA GLN A 100 -0.96 4.13 4.12
C GLN A 100 0.21 3.52 3.35
N LEU A 101 -0.04 2.55 2.46
CA LEU A 101 1.01 2.03 1.58
C LEU A 101 1.53 3.10 0.59
N THR A 102 0.66 4.01 0.16
CA THR A 102 1.04 5.19 -0.64
C THR A 102 1.97 6.11 0.14
N GLY A 103 1.78 6.20 1.45
CA GLY A 103 2.69 6.91 2.37
C GLY A 103 4.13 6.39 2.29
N LEU A 104 4.31 5.08 2.10
CA LEU A 104 5.64 4.49 1.95
C LEU A 104 6.33 4.92 0.64
N VAL A 105 5.59 5.08 -0.45
CA VAL A 105 6.11 5.61 -1.72
C VAL A 105 6.58 7.05 -1.56
N VAL A 106 5.82 7.86 -0.80
CA VAL A 106 6.23 9.24 -0.45
C VAL A 106 7.54 9.24 0.34
N GLN A 107 7.71 8.32 1.29
CA GLN A 107 8.95 8.17 2.04
C GLN A 107 10.12 7.70 1.14
N CYS A 108 9.87 6.82 0.16
CA CYS A 108 10.89 6.45 -0.82
C CYS A 108 11.34 7.65 -1.67
N ALA A 109 10.43 8.54 -2.06
CA ALA A 109 10.79 9.78 -2.74
C ALA A 109 11.69 10.68 -1.87
N TYR A 110 11.44 10.75 -0.56
CA TYR A 110 12.35 11.44 0.39
C TYR A 110 13.74 10.81 0.43
N LEU A 111 13.83 9.48 0.54
CA LEU A 111 15.12 8.79 0.63
C LEU A 111 15.97 8.95 -0.63
N ILE A 112 15.34 9.16 -1.80
CA ILE A 112 16.04 9.35 -3.09
C ILE A 112 16.36 10.82 -3.35
N GLY A 113 15.37 11.70 -3.21
CA GLY A 113 15.45 13.09 -3.67
C GLY A 113 15.49 14.14 -2.56
N GLY A 114 15.43 13.72 -1.28
CA GLY A 114 15.37 14.61 -0.13
C GLY A 114 13.97 15.23 0.11
N SER A 115 13.88 16.06 1.14
CA SER A 115 12.62 16.63 1.61
C SER A 115 11.94 17.57 0.62
N ALA A 116 12.72 18.35 -0.14
CA ALA A 116 12.20 19.25 -1.16
C ALA A 116 11.51 18.47 -2.29
N TRP A 117 12.14 17.38 -2.75
CA TRP A 117 11.56 16.51 -3.77
C TRP A 117 10.30 15.82 -3.25
N MET A 118 10.33 15.27 -2.04
CA MET A 118 9.15 14.69 -1.40
C MET A 118 7.98 15.67 -1.35
N ALA A 119 8.23 16.93 -0.96
CA ALA A 119 7.18 17.95 -0.91
C ALA A 119 6.59 18.23 -2.30
N GLU A 120 7.42 18.25 -3.34
CA GLU A 120 6.98 18.45 -4.73
C GLU A 120 6.07 17.33 -5.23
N VAL A 121 6.43 16.06 -4.99
CA VAL A 121 5.74 14.92 -5.60
C VAL A 121 4.64 14.29 -4.75
N SER A 122 4.67 14.46 -3.43
CA SER A 122 3.81 13.72 -2.48
C SER A 122 2.31 13.84 -2.75
N ALA A 123 1.81 15.04 -3.03
CA ALA A 123 0.40 15.26 -3.34
C ALA A 123 -0.02 14.57 -4.65
N GLY A 124 0.87 14.57 -5.65
CA GLY A 124 0.65 13.87 -6.92
C GLY A 124 0.66 12.36 -6.77
N ILE A 125 1.51 11.82 -5.89
CA ILE A 125 1.56 10.39 -5.55
C ILE A 125 0.20 9.96 -4.96
N ARG A 126 -0.31 10.67 -3.93
CA ARG A 126 -1.59 10.32 -3.28
C ARG A 126 -2.76 10.33 -4.26
N ARG A 127 -2.85 11.34 -5.12
CA ARG A 127 -3.90 11.43 -6.14
C ARG A 127 -3.83 10.32 -7.19
N PHE A 128 -2.66 9.76 -7.43
CA PHE A 128 -2.47 8.71 -8.43
C PHE A 128 -2.85 7.33 -7.90
N PHE A 129 -2.47 7.01 -6.65
CA PHE A 129 -2.74 5.70 -6.06
C PHE A 129 -4.10 5.61 -5.38
N HIS A 130 -4.69 6.74 -4.99
CA HIS A 130 -6.00 6.81 -4.37
C HIS A 130 -6.96 7.64 -5.23
N ASP A 131 -7.46 7.06 -6.33
CA ASP A 131 -8.39 7.72 -7.25
C ASP A 131 -9.86 7.55 -6.85
N GLU A 132 -10.16 6.62 -5.94
CA GLU A 132 -11.49 6.44 -5.38
C GLU A 132 -11.88 7.64 -4.48
N THR A 133 -13.07 8.20 -4.75
CA THR A 133 -13.62 9.25 -3.89
C THR A 133 -14.28 8.66 -2.65
N PHE A 134 -14.26 9.39 -1.54
CA PHE A 134 -14.95 8.96 -0.31
C PHE A 134 -16.45 8.65 -0.52
N SER A 135 -17.11 9.38 -1.42
CA SER A 135 -18.51 9.11 -1.77
C SER A 135 -18.67 7.79 -2.52
N ALA A 136 -17.76 7.46 -3.43
CA ALA A 136 -17.80 6.20 -4.19
C ALA A 136 -17.56 5.00 -3.26
N TYR A 137 -16.53 5.10 -2.41
CA TYR A 137 -16.20 4.11 -1.40
C TYR A 137 -17.41 3.79 -0.49
N ASN A 138 -18.06 4.81 0.06
CA ASN A 138 -19.26 4.61 0.89
C ASN A 138 -20.42 3.96 0.13
N GLN A 139 -20.59 4.24 -1.17
CA GLN A 139 -21.63 3.62 -1.98
C GLN A 139 -21.37 2.13 -2.19
N GLU A 140 -20.12 1.74 -2.46
CA GLU A 140 -19.75 0.33 -2.61
C GLU A 140 -19.96 -0.46 -1.30
N LEU A 141 -19.59 0.12 -0.15
CA LEU A 141 -19.86 -0.51 1.15
C LEU A 141 -21.35 -0.72 1.42
N ILE A 142 -22.19 0.25 1.08
CA ILE A 142 -23.65 0.11 1.22
C ILE A 142 -24.19 -1.00 0.31
N LYS A 143 -23.67 -1.13 -0.92
CA LYS A 143 -24.06 -2.20 -1.84
C LYS A 143 -23.59 -3.58 -1.36
N GLY A 144 -22.41 -3.67 -0.75
CA GLY A 144 -21.84 -4.92 -0.21
C GLY A 144 -22.62 -5.47 0.98
N VAL A 145 -23.16 -4.61 1.85
CA VAL A 145 -24.00 -5.01 3.00
C VAL A 145 -25.39 -5.52 2.59
N ALA A 146 -25.83 -5.25 1.35
CA ALA A 146 -27.14 -5.66 0.83
C ALA A 146 -27.13 -6.99 0.05
N ARG A 147 -25.98 -7.69 -0.02
CA ARG A 147 -25.83 -9.05 -0.55
C ARG A 147 -25.74 -10.06 0.58
#